data_AF-A0A140PVN4-F1
#
_entry.id   AF-A0A140PVN4-F1
#
_cell.length_a   1.000
_cell.length_b   1.000
_cell.length_c   1.000
_cell.angle_alpha   90.00
_cell.angle_beta   90.00
_cell.angle_gamma   90.00
#
_symmetry.space_group_name_H-M   'P 1'
#
loop_
_entity.id
_entity.type
_entity.pdbx_description
1 polymer ?
#
loop_
_entity_poly.entity_id
_entity_poly.type
_entity_poly.pdbx_seq_one_letter_code
_entity_poly.pdbx_strand_id
1 'polypeptide(L)'
;MEAVEKRVTQIRNNLLRILNLRKEMVDCEISWLQMIKALKLSQYEALKFKNGELPDLEQEALEILKKTPENIKNRDKKFKYFNKFLLEKGITATQFSKDVGVDIDKIHRILREIPVNRDLEAEKRIEEAIGEKIF
;
A
#
# COMPACT_ATOMS: atom_id res chain seq x y z
N MET A 1 -28.75 -7.35 -18.76
CA MET A 1 -27.47 -6.61 -18.87
C MET A 1 -27.32 -5.59 -17.74
N GLU A 2 -28.30 -4.73 -17.47
CA GLU A 2 -28.22 -3.69 -16.41
C GLU A 2 -27.87 -4.20 -15.00
N ALA A 3 -28.43 -5.33 -14.55
CA ALA A 3 -28.14 -5.87 -13.21
C ALA A 3 -26.67 -6.31 -13.04
N VAL A 4 -26.05 -6.80 -14.11
CA VAL A 4 -24.64 -7.22 -14.12
C VAL A 4 -23.74 -5.99 -14.10
N GLU A 5 -24.07 -4.97 -14.90
CA GLU A 5 -23.31 -3.71 -14.94
C GLU A 5 -23.34 -2.98 -13.59
N LYS A 6 -24.51 -2.89 -12.95
CA LYS A 6 -24.63 -2.32 -11.60
C LYS A 6 -23.73 -3.05 -10.60
N ARG A 7 -23.69 -4.38 -10.66
CA ARG A 7 -22.83 -5.19 -9.78
C ARG A 7 -21.34 -5.00 -10.05
N VAL A 8 -20.94 -4.91 -11.32
CA VAL A 8 -19.54 -4.63 -11.70
C VAL A 8 -19.10 -3.27 -11.18
N THR A 9 -19.95 -2.24 -11.34
CA THR A 9 -19.67 -0.89 -10.83
C THR A 9 -19.53 -0.88 -9.31
N GLN A 10 -20.42 -1.58 -8.59
CA GLN A 10 -20.32 -1.70 -7.14
C GLN A 10 -19.01 -2.35 -6.70
N ILE A 11 -18.61 -3.46 -7.35
CA ILE A 11 -17.35 -4.15 -7.04
C ILE A 11 -16.15 -3.21 -7.29
N ARG A 12 -16.14 -2.47 -8.40
CA ARG A 12 -15.07 -1.50 -8.69
C ARG A 12 -14.97 -0.43 -7.62
N ASN A 13 -16.11 0.11 -7.19
CA ASN A 13 -16.15 1.12 -6.13
C ASN A 13 -15.62 0.56 -4.80
N ASN A 14 -16.01 -0.65 -4.43
CA ASN A 14 -15.52 -1.31 -3.22
C ASN A 14 -14.00 -1.51 -3.25
N LEU A 15 -13.48 -2.01 -4.37
CA LEU A 15 -12.04 -2.20 -4.55
C LEU A 15 -11.26 -0.88 -4.47
N LEU A 16 -11.82 0.21 -5.02
CA LEU A 16 -11.21 1.54 -4.94
C LEU A 16 -11.16 2.05 -3.50
N ARG A 17 -12.25 1.91 -2.73
CA ARG A 17 -12.28 2.30 -1.32
C ARG A 17 -11.25 1.52 -0.50
N ILE A 18 -11.19 0.21 -0.68
CA ILE A 18 -10.20 -0.62 0.01
C ILE A 18 -8.78 -0.31 -0.42
N LEU A 19 -8.53 -0.02 -1.71
CA LEU A 19 -7.21 0.42 -2.16
C LEU A 19 -6.78 1.70 -1.43
N ASN A 20 -7.68 2.69 -1.31
CA ASN A 20 -7.41 3.93 -0.59
C ASN A 20 -7.18 3.68 0.90
N LEU A 21 -8.00 2.85 1.54
CA LEU A 21 -7.78 2.45 2.94
C LEU A 21 -6.41 1.79 3.12
N ARG A 22 -6.00 0.90 2.21
CA ARG A 22 -4.69 0.24 2.28
C ARG A 22 -3.53 1.21 2.10
N LYS A 23 -3.69 2.28 1.32
CA LYS A 23 -2.69 3.36 1.22
C LYS A 23 -2.56 4.11 2.54
N GLU A 24 -3.67 4.46 3.18
CA GLU A 24 -3.67 5.07 4.52
C GLU A 24 -3.02 4.16 5.57
N MET A 25 -3.23 2.84 5.47
CA MET A 25 -2.57 1.85 6.32
C MET A 25 -1.06 1.83 6.12
N VAL A 26 -0.56 1.98 4.89
CA VAL A 26 0.88 2.12 4.60
C VAL A 26 1.44 3.38 5.24
N ASP A 27 0.72 4.51 5.10
CA ASP A 27 1.14 5.78 5.69
C ASP A 27 1.19 5.69 7.22
N CYS A 28 0.25 4.96 7.83
CA CYS A 28 0.21 4.71 9.27
C CYS A 28 1.10 3.56 9.75
N GLU A 29 1.74 2.82 8.85
CA GLU A 29 2.53 1.62 9.16
C GLU A 29 1.76 0.54 9.93
N ILE A 30 0.46 0.42 9.63
CA ILE A 30 -0.42 -0.59 10.21
C ILE A 30 -0.61 -1.70 9.18
N SER A 31 -0.17 -2.90 9.52
CA SER A 31 -0.36 -4.07 8.67
C SER A 31 -1.82 -4.52 8.63
N TRP A 32 -2.18 -5.28 7.59
CA TRP A 32 -3.51 -5.89 7.46
C TRP A 32 -3.87 -6.77 8.68
N LEU A 33 -2.90 -7.53 9.19
CA LEU A 33 -3.11 -8.39 10.36
C LEU A 33 -3.38 -7.57 11.63
N GLN A 34 -2.68 -6.45 11.81
CA GLN A 34 -2.95 -5.54 12.93
C GLN A 34 -4.37 -4.95 12.83
N MET A 35 -4.79 -4.54 11.63
CA MET A 35 -6.14 -4.01 11.42
C MET A 35 -7.23 -5.04 11.71
N ILE A 36 -7.10 -6.27 11.19
CA ILE A 36 -8.03 -7.38 11.49
C ILE A 36 -8.16 -7.60 13.00
N LYS A 37 -7.03 -7.61 13.72
CA LYS A 37 -7.01 -7.79 15.18
C LYS A 37 -7.66 -6.62 15.91
N ALA A 38 -7.39 -5.39 15.48
CA ALA A 38 -7.94 -4.18 16.09
C ALA A 38 -9.47 -4.13 15.96
N LEU A 39 -9.99 -4.51 14.78
CA LEU A 39 -11.43 -4.61 14.49
C LEU A 39 -12.07 -5.91 15.00
N LYS A 40 -11.29 -6.83 15.60
CA LYS A 40 -11.75 -8.13 16.13
C LYS A 40 -12.51 -8.98 15.11
N LEU A 41 -12.09 -8.94 13.85
CA LEU A 41 -12.80 -9.64 12.78
C LEU A 41 -12.55 -11.15 12.82
N SER A 42 -13.61 -11.92 12.59
CA SER A 42 -13.49 -13.32 12.22
C SER A 42 -12.81 -13.48 10.85
N GLN A 43 -12.39 -14.70 10.51
CA GLN A 43 -11.81 -14.99 9.19
C GLN A 43 -12.78 -14.65 8.04
N TYR A 44 -14.07 -14.90 8.24
CA TYR A 44 -15.11 -14.61 7.25
C TYR A 44 -15.31 -13.10 7.06
N GLU A 45 -15.39 -12.34 8.15
CA GLU A 45 -15.49 -10.88 8.11
C GLU A 45 -14.24 -10.25 7.52
N ALA A 46 -13.06 -10.77 7.84
CA ALA A 46 -11.79 -10.30 7.26
C ALA A 46 -11.76 -10.45 5.74
N LEU A 47 -12.37 -11.50 5.18
CA LEU A 47 -12.47 -11.69 3.73
C LEU A 47 -13.41 -10.65 3.10
N LYS A 48 -14.59 -10.45 3.69
CA LYS A 48 -15.56 -9.43 3.25
C LYS A 48 -15.00 -8.01 3.34
N PHE A 49 -14.30 -7.72 4.43
CA PHE A 49 -13.61 -6.46 4.65
C PHE A 49 -12.55 -6.21 3.58
N LYS A 50 -11.75 -7.23 3.24
CA LYS A 50 -10.76 -7.16 2.14
C LYS A 50 -11.41 -6.85 0.79
N ASN A 51 -12.66 -7.24 0.59
CA ASN A 51 -13.41 -6.99 -0.64
C ASN A 51 -14.21 -5.68 -0.62
N GLY A 52 -14.17 -4.91 0.48
CA GLY A 52 -14.91 -3.65 0.63
C GLY A 52 -16.41 -3.84 0.79
N GLU A 53 -16.82 -5.00 1.31
CA GLU A 53 -18.23 -5.35 1.53
C GLU A 53 -18.76 -4.89 2.89
N LEU A 54 -17.91 -4.32 3.75
CA LEU A 54 -18.24 -3.92 5.12
C LEU A 54 -17.91 -2.43 5.36
N PRO A 55 -18.71 -1.49 4.82
CA PRO A 55 -18.41 -0.05 4.85
C PRO A 55 -18.33 0.55 6.25
N ASP A 56 -19.10 0.04 7.21
CA ASP A 56 -19.07 0.53 8.59
C ASP A 56 -17.72 0.23 9.26
N LEU A 57 -17.15 -0.96 8.98
CA LEU A 57 -15.82 -1.34 9.45
C LEU A 57 -14.72 -0.58 8.69
N GLU A 58 -14.95 -0.16 7.45
CA GLU A 58 -14.01 0.71 6.71
C GLU A 58 -13.90 2.07 7.42
N GLN A 59 -15.02 2.62 7.92
CA GLN A 59 -15.01 3.85 8.71
C GLN A 59 -14.30 3.67 10.05
N GLU A 60 -14.60 2.59 10.77
CA GLU A 60 -13.91 2.29 12.03
C GLU A 60 -12.40 2.11 11.84
N ALA A 61 -11.99 1.45 10.75
CA ALA A 61 -10.58 1.32 10.38
C ALA A 61 -9.93 2.71 10.18
N LEU A 62 -10.59 3.63 9.48
CA LEU A 62 -10.09 4.99 9.30
C LEU A 62 -9.94 5.73 10.64
N GLU A 63 -10.87 5.57 11.57
CA GLU A 63 -10.77 6.16 12.92
C GLU A 63 -9.58 5.60 13.71
N ILE A 64 -9.24 4.32 13.52
CA ILE A 64 -8.01 3.73 14.08
C ILE A 64 -6.77 4.38 13.46
N LEU A 65 -6.73 4.52 12.13
CA LEU A 65 -5.60 5.11 11.41
C LEU A 65 -5.38 6.58 11.77
N LYS A 66 -6.46 7.35 12.01
CA LYS A 66 -6.38 8.76 12.42
C LYS A 66 -5.61 8.96 13.72
N LYS A 67 -5.65 7.98 14.63
CA LYS A 67 -4.92 8.01 15.91
C LYS A 67 -3.41 7.81 15.76
N THR A 68 -2.93 7.44 14.58
CA THR A 68 -1.50 7.26 14.33
C THR A 68 -0.76 8.60 14.48
N PRO A 69 0.31 8.66 15.30
CA PRO A 69 1.11 9.86 15.47
C PRO A 69 1.71 10.40 14.16
N GLU A 70 1.80 11.72 14.07
CA GLU A 70 2.25 12.41 12.85
C GLU A 70 3.73 12.13 12.51
N ASN A 71 4.56 11.87 13.52
CA ASN A 71 5.96 11.44 13.30
C ASN A 71 6.03 10.07 12.64
N ILE A 72 5.11 9.16 12.96
CA ILE A 72 5.00 7.87 12.27
C ILE A 72 4.54 8.11 10.85
N LYS A 73 3.48 8.89 10.62
CA LYS A 73 3.01 9.19 9.25
C LYS A 73 4.11 9.78 8.36
N ASN A 74 4.94 10.66 8.91
CA ASN A 74 5.98 11.36 8.16
C ASN A 74 7.35 10.65 8.03
N ARG A 75 7.61 9.55 8.73
CA ARG A 75 8.89 8.82 8.54
C ARG A 75 8.88 7.99 7.25
N ASP A 76 10.07 7.66 6.75
CA ASP A 76 10.27 6.74 5.63
C ASP A 76 9.42 7.07 4.38
N LYS A 77 9.24 8.36 4.07
CA LYS A 77 8.29 8.83 3.03
C LYS A 77 8.51 8.16 1.67
N LYS A 78 9.76 8.04 1.22
CA LYS A 78 10.12 7.39 -0.06
C LYS A 78 9.74 5.91 -0.06
N PHE A 79 10.02 5.20 1.03
CA PHE A 79 9.65 3.80 1.18
C PHE A 79 8.13 3.59 1.23
N LYS A 80 7.39 4.47 1.91
CA LYS A 80 5.92 4.42 1.94
C LYS A 80 5.31 4.71 0.59
N TYR A 81 5.82 5.73 -0.09
CA TYR A 81 5.44 6.04 -1.46
C TYR A 81 5.64 4.82 -2.37
N PHE A 82 6.81 4.17 -2.30
CA PHE A 82 7.08 2.95 -3.06
C PHE A 82 6.07 1.83 -2.76
N ASN A 83 5.76 1.57 -1.49
CA ASN A 83 4.75 0.57 -1.14
C ASN A 83 3.36 0.92 -1.68
N LYS A 84 2.96 2.19 -1.68
CA LYS A 84 1.69 2.64 -2.29
C LYS A 84 1.70 2.44 -3.80
N PHE A 85 2.80 2.73 -4.48
CA PHE A 85 2.98 2.45 -5.90
C PHE A 85 2.81 0.97 -6.22
N LEU A 86 3.46 0.07 -5.46
CA LEU A 86 3.31 -1.37 -5.64
C LEU A 86 1.84 -1.82 -5.45
N LEU A 87 1.15 -1.26 -4.46
CA LEU A 87 -0.27 -1.53 -4.22
C LEU A 87 -1.17 -1.11 -5.38
N GLU A 88 -0.94 0.06 -5.96
CA GLU A 88 -1.69 0.57 -7.11
C GLU A 88 -1.47 -0.28 -8.36
N LYS A 89 -0.23 -0.71 -8.60
CA LYS A 89 0.14 -1.56 -9.73
C LYS A 89 -0.27 -3.03 -9.52
N GLY A 90 -0.60 -3.42 -8.29
CA GLY A 90 -0.94 -4.81 -7.96
C GLY A 90 0.24 -5.77 -8.10
N ILE A 91 1.48 -5.26 -7.97
CA ILE A 91 2.71 -6.05 -8.11
C ILE A 91 3.41 -6.20 -6.75
N THR A 92 4.31 -7.17 -6.66
CA THR A 92 5.14 -7.37 -5.45
C THR A 92 6.48 -6.65 -5.60
N ALA A 93 7.12 -6.34 -4.47
CA ALA A 93 8.47 -5.78 -4.47
C ALA A 93 9.49 -6.72 -5.16
N THR A 94 9.29 -8.04 -5.05
CA THR A 94 10.11 -9.04 -5.75
C THR A 94 9.91 -8.98 -7.27
N GLN A 95 8.68 -8.79 -7.74
CA GLN A 95 8.43 -8.61 -9.17
C GLN A 95 9.10 -7.33 -9.67
N PHE A 96 8.88 -6.21 -8.98
CA PHE A 96 9.52 -4.93 -9.32
C PHE A 96 11.05 -5.04 -9.34
N SER A 97 11.65 -5.68 -8.34
CA SER A 97 13.10 -5.91 -8.26
C SER A 97 13.65 -6.66 -9.49
N LYS A 98 12.93 -7.68 -9.95
CA LYS A 98 13.28 -8.43 -11.17
C LYS A 98 13.17 -7.57 -12.42
N ASP A 99 12.10 -6.78 -12.53
CA ASP A 99 11.84 -5.95 -13.71
C ASP A 99 12.89 -4.83 -13.87
N VAL A 100 13.35 -4.26 -12.76
CA VAL A 100 14.35 -3.18 -12.73
C VAL A 100 15.80 -3.72 -12.71
N GLY A 101 15.99 -5.00 -12.39
CA GLY A 101 17.31 -5.62 -12.27
C GLY A 101 18.12 -5.08 -11.09
N VAL A 102 17.45 -4.70 -10.01
CA VAL A 102 18.08 -4.21 -8.77
C VAL A 102 17.62 -5.07 -7.62
N ASP A 103 18.57 -5.55 -6.81
CA ASP A 103 18.29 -6.37 -5.62
C ASP A 103 17.29 -5.68 -4.67
N ILE A 104 16.38 -6.47 -4.09
CA ILE A 104 15.30 -5.96 -3.24
C ILE A 104 15.83 -5.30 -1.95
N ASP A 105 16.87 -5.85 -1.34
CA ASP A 105 17.47 -5.28 -0.13
C ASP A 105 18.17 -3.96 -0.47
N LYS A 106 18.78 -3.88 -1.66
CA LYS A 106 19.34 -2.64 -2.18
C LYS A 106 18.27 -1.58 -2.41
N ILE A 107 17.13 -1.92 -3.03
CA ILE A 107 16.00 -1.00 -3.21
C ILE A 107 15.53 -0.47 -1.85
N HIS A 108 15.34 -1.37 -0.86
CA HIS A 108 14.91 -0.97 0.49
C HIS A 108 15.91 -0.05 1.19
N ARG A 109 17.22 -0.31 1.06
CA ARG A 109 18.27 0.55 1.64
C ARG A 109 18.28 1.93 1.01
N ILE A 110 18.20 2.01 -0.32
CA ILE A 110 18.17 3.27 -1.06
C ILE A 110 16.95 4.10 -0.65
N LEU A 111 15.76 3.49 -0.61
CA LEU A 111 14.51 4.17 -0.21
C LEU A 111 14.49 4.65 1.24
N ARG A 112 15.26 4.00 2.12
CA ARG A 112 15.40 4.37 3.55
C ARG A 112 16.61 5.25 3.82
N GLU A 113 17.33 5.65 2.78
CA GLU A 113 18.54 6.48 2.90
C GLU A 113 19.60 5.88 3.82
N ILE A 114 19.65 4.53 3.90
CA ILE A 114 20.63 3.81 4.71
C ILE A 114 21.95 3.80 3.93
N PRO A 115 23.02 4.43 4.45
CA PRO A 115 24.23 4.70 3.68
C PRO A 115 25.07 3.43 3.52
N VAL A 116 25.13 2.89 2.30
CA VAL A 116 26.15 1.92 1.87
C VAL A 116 26.53 2.25 0.42
N ASN A 117 27.23 3.37 0.20
CA ASN A 117 27.56 3.97 -1.10
C ASN A 117 26.33 4.32 -1.96
N ARG A 118 26.18 5.61 -2.29
CA ARG A 118 25.07 6.09 -3.12
C ARG A 118 25.20 5.52 -4.54
N ASP A 119 24.18 4.79 -4.98
CA ASP A 119 24.13 4.19 -6.31
C ASP A 119 23.16 4.96 -7.19
N LEU A 120 23.69 5.95 -7.89
CA LEU A 120 22.93 6.84 -8.78
C LEU A 120 22.29 6.09 -9.96
N GLU A 121 22.90 4.99 -10.40
CA GLU A 121 22.36 4.19 -11.50
C GLU A 121 21.13 3.41 -11.03
N ALA A 122 21.18 2.81 -9.84
CA ALA A 122 20.04 2.16 -9.23
C ALA A 122 18.91 3.16 -8.92
N GLU A 123 19.23 4.35 -8.38
CA GLU A 123 18.24 5.43 -8.17
C GLU A 123 17.51 5.76 -9.47
N LYS A 124 18.24 6.00 -10.56
CA LYS A 124 17.66 6.34 -11.87
C LYS A 124 16.76 5.23 -12.42
N ARG A 125 17.19 3.97 -12.36
CA ARG A 125 16.38 2.83 -12.85
C ARG A 125 15.07 2.68 -12.06
N ILE A 126 15.10 2.94 -10.75
CA ILE A 126 13.91 2.91 -9.90
C ILE A 126 12.94 4.03 -10.29
N GLU A 127 13.45 5.26 -10.49
CA GLU A 127 12.63 6.41 -10.91
C GLU A 127 12.00 6.20 -12.29
N GLU A 128 12.77 5.69 -13.26
CA GLU A 128 12.26 5.38 -14.60
C GLU A 128 11.14 4.32 -14.57
N ALA A 129 11.29 3.29 -13.73
CA ALA A 129 10.29 2.24 -13.58
C ALA A 129 9.01 2.71 -12.87
N ILE A 130 9.14 3.66 -11.95
CA ILE A 130 8.00 4.27 -11.25
C ILE A 130 7.32 5.32 -12.14
N GLY A 131 8.10 6.00 -12.99
CA GLY A 131 7.66 7.11 -13.82
C GLY A 131 7.61 8.45 -13.07
N GLU A 132 8.15 8.52 -11.86
CA GLU A 132 8.19 9.72 -11.03
C GLU A 132 9.56 9.88 -10.36
N LYS A 133 9.94 11.14 -10.12
CA LYS A 133 11.18 11.48 -9.44
C LYS A 133 11.01 11.33 -7.93
N ILE A 134 11.85 10.52 -7.29
CA ILE A 134 11.79 10.18 -5.85
C ILE A 134 13.06 10.61 -5.11
N PHE A 135 14.21 10.70 -5.79
CA PHE A 135 15.53 10.98 -5.21
C PHE A 135 16.10 12.35 -5.56
#